data_AF-A0A0F4ZF90-F1
#
_entry.id   AF-A0A0F4ZF90-F1
#
_cell.length_a   1.000
_cell.length_b   1.000
_cell.length_c   1.000
_cell.angle_alpha   90.00
_cell.angle_beta   90.00
_cell.angle_gamma   90.00
#
_symmetry.space_group_name_H-M   'P 1'
#
loop_
_entity.id
_entity.type
_entity.pdbx_description
1 polymer ?
#
loop_
_entity_poly.entity_id
_entity_poly.type
_entity_poly.pdbx_seq_one_letter_code
_entity_poly.pdbx_strand_id
1 'polypeptide(L)'
;MARDRISDAETPADPPVQNEPSAELQPEPAAVLTSEGSKTQTPKPLPSKPSAPKHSATNPPTQKLSAPNPPAAKKPVPKKPVAKTPASKAPNPETHALKAKTSQPSAPSSSKTPNLVPLESYGTSEPDSQSSSRQSNSKQAATINSDVSTEQSPLLCRKPANAPGKKSILQHLKWPSKASRAATDAKQMLLWTAQPIIKHPIISFLLLCAVIFLIVGLRILFPPDPDISAPWMPEYTGRRNFTIPPYRPEMLATNYSLPLRAEGRNIVDQTGRRFKLAAINWYGASDELFVAGGLDIRHRSEISTLIRNMGFNTVRLPYSDEMVALNPVVPARHIAANPDLVGKRALDIFHAVVHALTHAGIAVIINDHITKARWCCDGDPCDAAWSNSYLGPMCPVRQTSDEWIQRWTHVMQPLANNSLVIGADLRNEVRGLWGTMPWASWAAAAEDAAETLLRINPDWLMIVEGTSSANDLTGASERPVKLSRPGRLVYSAHVYSWSGWGSLPGRYSLREYASFAKDMQRNWAYLLEQNVAPVWIGEVGAPVAPGKGDANYWRNLVKFLHHVDADFGYWAINPRKPYRHTYESYGLVEDDWKTVVKDYRLRDMLRLMNVTVDGWRH
;
A
#
# COMPACT_ATOMS: atom_id res chain seq x y z
N MET A 1 8.22 22.27 57.34
CA MET A 1 9.27 23.14 57.92
C MET A 1 10.58 22.88 57.17
N ALA A 2 11.66 23.62 57.44
CA ALA A 2 12.75 23.82 56.48
C ALA A 2 14.10 23.19 56.88
N ARG A 3 14.99 23.02 55.87
CA ARG A 3 16.43 22.68 55.95
C ARG A 3 16.76 21.26 56.43
N ASP A 4 17.89 20.65 56.06
CA ASP A 4 18.93 20.91 55.04
C ASP A 4 19.63 19.57 54.72
N ARG A 5 20.40 19.47 53.61
CA ARG A 5 21.55 18.56 53.26
C ARG A 5 21.61 17.14 53.88
N ILE A 6 22.01 16.08 53.16
CA ILE A 6 23.35 15.82 52.58
C ILE A 6 23.21 14.82 51.40
N SER A 7 24.22 14.74 50.52
CA SER A 7 24.26 13.91 49.31
C SER A 7 25.09 12.62 49.45
N ASP A 8 25.30 11.93 48.31
CA ASP A 8 26.23 10.81 48.07
C ASP A 8 25.69 9.44 48.57
N ALA A 9 25.79 8.32 47.84
CA ALA A 9 26.40 8.01 46.54
C ALA A 9 25.49 6.97 45.79
N GLU A 10 25.73 6.45 44.58
CA GLU A 10 26.83 6.57 43.60
C GLU A 10 26.28 6.15 42.20
N THR A 11 26.96 6.51 41.10
CA THR A 11 26.57 6.09 39.73
C THR A 11 27.84 5.71 38.93
N PRO A 12 27.88 4.56 38.22
CA PRO A 12 29.07 4.14 37.48
C PRO A 12 29.35 5.04 36.26
N ALA A 13 30.63 5.27 35.98
CA ALA A 13 31.10 6.16 34.91
C ALA A 13 31.78 5.39 33.76
N ASP A 14 31.77 6.00 32.57
CA ASP A 14 32.42 5.47 31.36
C ASP A 14 33.96 5.58 31.38
N PRO A 15 34.68 4.73 30.62
CA PRO A 15 36.15 4.74 30.55
C PRO A 15 36.73 5.91 29.73
N PRO A 16 38.00 6.31 29.97
CA PRO A 16 38.57 7.54 29.43
C PRO A 16 39.06 7.44 27.98
N VAL A 17 38.97 8.57 27.26
CA VAL A 17 39.61 8.80 25.95
C VAL A 17 41.06 9.25 26.16
N GLN A 18 41.99 8.73 25.34
CA GLN A 18 43.36 9.24 25.26
C GLN A 18 43.51 10.23 24.09
N ASN A 19 44.26 11.31 24.32
CA ASN A 19 44.60 12.31 23.31
C ASN A 19 46.05 12.14 22.84
N GLU A 20 46.28 12.24 21.54
CA GLU A 20 47.59 12.54 20.93
C GLU A 20 47.40 13.57 19.79
N PRO A 21 48.46 14.28 19.36
CA PRO A 21 48.33 15.71 19.06
C PRO A 21 47.97 16.09 17.62
N SER A 22 47.40 17.29 17.48
CA SER A 22 47.08 17.94 16.22
C SER A 22 48.34 18.23 15.36
N ALA A 23 48.26 17.92 14.07
CA ALA A 23 49.23 18.38 13.08
C ALA A 23 48.92 19.83 12.64
N GLU A 24 49.96 20.66 12.55
CA GLU A 24 49.88 22.06 12.19
C GLU A 24 49.93 22.26 10.66
N LEU A 25 49.08 23.13 10.11
CA LEU A 25 49.02 23.45 8.67
C LEU A 25 48.79 24.95 8.49
N GLN A 26 49.78 25.64 7.92
CA GLN A 26 49.76 27.11 7.77
C GLN A 26 49.04 27.55 6.48
N PRO A 27 48.37 28.72 6.49
CA PRO A 27 47.72 29.31 5.31
C PRO A 27 48.61 30.35 4.60
N GLU A 28 48.50 30.45 3.27
CA GLU A 28 49.03 31.51 2.39
C GLU A 28 48.29 31.39 1.02
N PRO A 29 48.20 32.41 0.14
CA PRO A 29 46.99 33.22 0.13
C PRO A 29 46.29 33.35 -1.24
N ALA A 30 45.19 34.11 -1.29
CA ALA A 30 44.46 34.43 -2.52
C ALA A 30 45.04 35.64 -3.26
N ALA A 31 44.86 35.68 -4.59
CA ALA A 31 45.26 36.79 -5.47
C ALA A 31 44.10 37.25 -6.38
N VAL A 32 44.18 38.48 -6.89
CA VAL A 32 43.05 39.24 -7.49
C VAL A 32 43.24 39.50 -9.00
N LEU A 33 42.12 39.77 -9.68
CA LEU A 33 41.96 40.03 -11.12
C LEU A 33 42.83 41.16 -11.71
N THR A 34 43.32 40.95 -12.95
CA THR A 34 43.51 41.91 -14.08
C THR A 34 44.13 41.11 -15.27
N SER A 35 44.15 41.53 -16.54
CA SER A 35 43.15 42.21 -17.41
C SER A 35 43.67 42.26 -18.87
N GLU A 36 42.77 42.21 -19.86
CA GLU A 36 43.02 42.44 -21.32
C GLU A 36 43.91 41.42 -22.10
N GLY A 37 43.92 41.49 -23.44
CA GLY A 37 44.82 40.66 -24.29
C GLY A 37 44.30 40.06 -25.62
N SER A 38 43.48 40.76 -26.41
CA SER A 38 42.86 40.26 -27.67
C SER A 38 43.82 39.77 -28.78
N LYS A 39 43.51 38.63 -29.44
CA LYS A 39 43.39 38.52 -30.93
C LYS A 39 42.97 37.14 -31.52
N THR A 40 41.83 37.14 -32.21
CA THR A 40 41.49 36.48 -33.52
C THR A 40 42.12 35.12 -33.94
N GLN A 41 41.28 34.09 -34.20
CA GLN A 41 40.89 33.64 -35.58
C GLN A 41 39.92 32.42 -35.58
N THR A 42 39.13 32.29 -36.67
CA THR A 42 38.13 31.25 -36.99
C THR A 42 37.78 31.32 -38.51
N PRO A 43 37.09 30.36 -39.18
CA PRO A 43 36.85 28.92 -38.89
C PRO A 43 36.96 27.96 -40.14
N LYS A 44 36.70 26.64 -39.96
CA LYS A 44 36.18 25.64 -40.95
C LYS A 44 37.13 25.16 -42.11
N PRO A 45 36.78 24.12 -42.94
CA PRO A 45 35.83 22.98 -42.77
C PRO A 45 36.24 21.56 -43.32
N LEU A 46 35.67 20.48 -42.74
CA LEU A 46 35.34 19.15 -43.38
C LEU A 46 36.50 18.26 -43.94
N PRO A 47 36.29 17.00 -44.48
CA PRO A 47 35.05 16.23 -44.75
C PRO A 47 34.99 14.72 -44.31
N SER A 48 33.77 14.14 -44.50
CA SER A 48 33.43 12.74 -44.94
C SER A 48 33.66 11.45 -44.09
N LYS A 49 32.53 10.72 -43.93
CA LYS A 49 32.30 9.26 -43.71
C LYS A 49 32.63 8.41 -44.98
N PRO A 50 32.38 7.07 -45.07
CA PRO A 50 32.37 5.95 -44.08
C PRO A 50 33.21 4.72 -44.55
N SER A 51 33.23 3.58 -43.83
CA SER A 51 33.60 2.25 -44.41
C SER A 51 33.18 1.00 -43.62
N ALA A 52 32.57 0.03 -44.32
CA ALA A 52 32.35 -1.41 -44.03
C ALA A 52 31.69 -2.06 -45.28
N PRO A 53 31.58 -3.40 -45.46
CA PRO A 53 32.29 -4.56 -44.86
C PRO A 53 32.92 -5.54 -45.91
N LYS A 54 33.58 -6.62 -45.47
CA LYS A 54 33.86 -7.89 -46.22
C LYS A 54 33.85 -9.05 -45.17
N HIS A 55 33.34 -10.28 -45.36
CA HIS A 55 33.46 -11.33 -46.41
C HIS A 55 34.89 -11.90 -46.58
N SER A 56 35.16 -13.21 -46.69
CA SER A 56 34.32 -14.44 -46.56
C SER A 56 35.20 -15.73 -46.53
N ALA A 57 34.69 -16.85 -45.96
CA ALA A 57 35.08 -18.28 -46.19
C ALA A 57 36.54 -18.74 -45.81
N THR A 58 36.95 -20.03 -45.75
CA THR A 58 36.31 -21.34 -46.12
C THR A 58 36.88 -22.55 -45.31
N ASN A 59 36.16 -23.69 -45.27
CA ASN A 59 36.60 -25.07 -44.90
C ASN A 59 36.77 -25.95 -46.18
N PRO A 60 36.80 -27.31 -46.19
CA PRO A 60 37.41 -28.38 -45.36
C PRO A 60 38.45 -29.20 -46.23
N PRO A 61 38.62 -30.56 -46.22
CA PRO A 61 37.64 -31.67 -46.42
C PRO A 61 37.80 -32.83 -45.36
N THR A 62 37.24 -34.06 -45.38
CA THR A 62 36.64 -34.93 -46.44
C THR A 62 35.75 -36.07 -45.86
N GLN A 63 34.55 -36.33 -46.44
CA GLN A 63 33.77 -37.62 -46.59
C GLN A 63 33.56 -38.67 -45.44
N LYS A 64 32.69 -39.71 -45.52
CA LYS A 64 31.25 -39.89 -45.90
C LYS A 64 30.81 -41.37 -45.59
N LEU A 65 29.50 -41.71 -45.69
CA LEU A 65 28.86 -43.07 -45.57
C LEU A 65 28.73 -43.61 -44.12
N SER A 66 27.80 -44.49 -43.69
CA SER A 66 26.43 -44.91 -44.13
C SER A 66 25.71 -45.69 -42.98
N ALA A 67 24.39 -45.92 -43.05
CA ALA A 67 23.54 -46.60 -42.02
C ALA A 67 23.16 -48.07 -42.45
N PRO A 68 22.21 -48.86 -41.83
CA PRO A 68 21.37 -48.67 -40.61
C PRO A 68 21.06 -49.92 -39.70
N ASN A 69 20.56 -49.70 -38.45
CA ASN A 69 19.54 -50.51 -37.67
C ASN A 69 19.76 -52.04 -37.33
N PRO A 70 18.92 -52.71 -36.47
CA PRO A 70 18.33 -52.37 -35.16
C PRO A 70 18.63 -53.44 -34.02
N PRO A 71 17.71 -53.95 -33.14
CA PRO A 71 17.59 -53.50 -31.72
C PRO A 71 17.52 -54.58 -30.59
N ALA A 72 17.98 -54.25 -29.37
CA ALA A 72 17.63 -54.87 -28.06
C ALA A 72 18.30 -54.07 -26.90
N ALA A 73 17.86 -54.02 -25.63
CA ALA A 73 16.65 -54.48 -24.92
C ALA A 73 16.30 -53.50 -23.76
N LYS A 74 15.11 -53.65 -23.13
CA LYS A 74 14.60 -52.76 -22.05
C LYS A 74 15.03 -53.22 -20.64
N LYS A 75 15.22 -52.26 -19.71
CA LYS A 75 15.13 -52.47 -18.25
C LYS A 75 14.25 -51.38 -17.58
N PRO A 76 13.68 -51.61 -16.38
CA PRO A 76 12.26 -51.32 -16.17
C PRO A 76 11.90 -50.14 -15.24
N VAL A 77 10.64 -49.69 -15.38
CA VAL A 77 9.94 -48.75 -14.50
C VAL A 77 9.30 -49.51 -13.30
N PRO A 78 9.33 -48.98 -12.07
CA PRO A 78 8.65 -49.60 -10.91
C PRO A 78 7.12 -49.50 -11.03
N LYS A 79 6.41 -50.56 -10.61
CA LYS A 79 4.93 -50.64 -10.62
C LYS A 79 4.32 -50.39 -9.23
N LYS A 80 3.12 -49.79 -9.20
CA LYS A 80 2.21 -49.86 -8.04
C LYS A 80 1.72 -51.30 -7.80
N PRO A 81 1.54 -51.75 -6.54
CA PRO A 81 0.86 -53.00 -6.23
C PRO A 81 -0.67 -52.83 -6.17
N VAL A 82 -1.43 -53.81 -6.67
CA VAL A 82 -2.89 -53.96 -6.45
C VAL A 82 -3.26 -55.45 -6.39
N ALA A 83 -3.81 -55.89 -5.26
CA ALA A 83 -4.46 -57.19 -4.98
C ALA A 83 -5.08 -57.09 -3.57
N LYS A 84 -6.21 -57.71 -3.20
CA LYS A 84 -7.22 -58.54 -3.89
C LYS A 84 -8.53 -58.44 -3.07
N THR A 85 -9.69 -58.68 -3.68
CA THR A 85 -11.00 -58.73 -2.99
C THR A 85 -11.47 -60.18 -2.78
N PRO A 86 -12.17 -60.50 -1.67
CA PRO A 86 -13.13 -61.61 -1.58
C PRO A 86 -14.60 -61.10 -1.47
N ALA A 87 -15.59 -62.00 -1.56
CA ALA A 87 -16.94 -61.65 -2.06
C ALA A 87 -18.13 -61.83 -1.09
N SER A 88 -19.25 -61.17 -1.42
CA SER A 88 -20.63 -61.33 -0.89
C SER A 88 -20.87 -60.89 0.57
N LYS A 89 -22.04 -60.35 0.97
CA LYS A 89 -23.43 -60.59 0.51
C LYS A 89 -24.28 -59.31 0.41
N ALA A 90 -25.41 -59.40 -0.29
CA ALA A 90 -26.57 -58.50 -0.20
C ALA A 90 -27.76 -59.27 0.44
N PRO A 91 -28.88 -58.62 0.85
CA PRO A 91 -29.88 -58.13 -0.13
C PRO A 91 -30.58 -56.78 0.18
N ASN A 92 -30.92 -56.06 -0.91
CA ASN A 92 -32.25 -55.53 -1.31
C ASN A 92 -33.46 -55.53 -0.33
N PRO A 93 -34.54 -54.77 -0.61
CA PRO A 93 -34.63 -53.43 -1.27
C PRO A 93 -35.75 -52.51 -0.69
N GLU A 94 -35.84 -51.24 -1.12
CA GLU A 94 -37.12 -50.50 -1.27
C GLU A 94 -36.94 -49.23 -2.15
N THR A 95 -38.05 -48.58 -2.53
CA THR A 95 -38.43 -48.37 -3.94
C THR A 95 -39.03 -47.00 -4.30
N HIS A 96 -39.25 -46.75 -5.61
CA HIS A 96 -39.91 -45.59 -6.27
C HIS A 96 -39.07 -44.28 -6.33
N ALA A 97 -38.89 -43.53 -7.43
CA ALA A 97 -39.64 -43.24 -8.69
C ALA A 97 -40.70 -42.10 -8.54
N LEU A 98 -41.00 -41.22 -9.51
CA LEU A 98 -40.82 -41.20 -10.99
C LEU A 98 -40.55 -39.76 -11.56
N LYS A 99 -39.96 -39.67 -12.77
CA LYS A 99 -40.26 -38.80 -13.97
C LYS A 99 -40.51 -37.26 -13.78
N ALA A 100 -40.40 -36.36 -14.79
CA ALA A 100 -40.51 -36.52 -16.25
C ALA A 100 -39.80 -35.44 -17.10
N LYS A 101 -39.43 -35.84 -18.34
CA LYS A 101 -39.49 -35.16 -19.67
C LYS A 101 -39.12 -33.66 -19.81
N THR A 102 -38.16 -33.24 -20.65
CA THR A 102 -37.99 -33.36 -22.13
C THR A 102 -38.81 -32.34 -22.97
N SER A 103 -38.11 -31.37 -23.60
CA SER A 103 -38.29 -31.00 -25.02
C SER A 103 -37.21 -30.01 -25.54
N GLN A 104 -36.74 -30.25 -26.77
CA GLN A 104 -36.29 -29.22 -27.73
C GLN A 104 -37.37 -29.12 -28.83
N PRO A 105 -37.31 -28.12 -29.72
CA PRO A 105 -36.94 -28.47 -31.10
C PRO A 105 -36.04 -27.45 -31.83
N SER A 106 -35.70 -27.81 -33.07
CA SER A 106 -34.67 -27.27 -33.96
C SER A 106 -35.04 -26.01 -34.79
N ALA A 107 -34.02 -25.43 -35.43
CA ALA A 107 -34.09 -24.49 -36.58
C ALA A 107 -34.54 -25.23 -37.89
N PRO A 108 -34.58 -24.67 -39.14
CA PRO A 108 -33.78 -23.54 -39.69
C PRO A 108 -34.46 -22.61 -40.75
N SER A 109 -33.65 -21.73 -41.38
CA SER A 109 -33.67 -21.28 -42.80
C SER A 109 -33.72 -19.76 -43.11
N SER A 110 -33.47 -19.42 -44.38
CA SER A 110 -32.98 -18.13 -44.96
C SER A 110 -34.10 -17.09 -45.26
N SER A 111 -33.85 -15.81 -45.57
CA SER A 111 -33.08 -15.31 -46.74
C SER A 111 -33.09 -13.76 -46.91
N LYS A 112 -32.30 -13.28 -47.90
CA LYS A 112 -32.36 -11.98 -48.65
C LYS A 112 -31.81 -10.67 -48.05
N THR A 113 -30.81 -10.11 -48.75
CA THR A 113 -30.56 -8.66 -48.94
C THR A 113 -31.35 -8.12 -50.16
N PRO A 114 -31.55 -6.79 -50.30
CA PRO A 114 -30.70 -5.90 -51.14
C PRO A 114 -30.08 -4.72 -50.30
N ASN A 115 -28.96 -4.06 -50.65
CA ASN A 115 -28.65 -3.12 -51.77
C ASN A 115 -29.49 -1.80 -51.76
N LEU A 116 -28.96 -0.58 -52.01
CA LEU A 116 -27.59 -0.09 -52.30
C LEU A 116 -27.52 1.47 -52.16
N VAL A 117 -26.28 2.00 -52.02
CA VAL A 117 -25.76 3.33 -52.48
C VAL A 117 -26.09 4.64 -51.69
N PRO A 118 -25.14 5.63 -51.64
CA PRO A 118 -25.22 6.85 -50.81
C PRO A 118 -25.13 8.19 -51.62
N LEU A 119 -25.09 9.34 -50.90
CA LEU A 119 -24.69 10.71 -51.31
C LEU A 119 -24.41 11.51 -50.00
N GLU A 120 -23.55 12.53 -49.88
CA GLU A 120 -22.43 13.05 -50.69
C GLU A 120 -21.49 13.90 -49.78
N SER A 121 -20.37 14.43 -50.31
CA SER A 121 -19.33 15.12 -49.55
C SER A 121 -19.15 16.61 -49.89
N TYR A 122 -19.11 17.49 -48.87
CA TYR A 122 -18.46 18.81 -48.89
C TYR A 122 -17.94 19.13 -47.46
N GLY A 123 -16.87 19.89 -47.24
CA GLY A 123 -15.92 20.49 -48.18
C GLY A 123 -15.62 21.96 -47.88
N THR A 124 -14.48 22.24 -47.22
CA THR A 124 -13.92 23.57 -46.85
C THR A 124 -14.84 24.46 -45.95
N SER A 125 -14.37 25.49 -45.23
CA SER A 125 -13.10 26.23 -45.22
C SER A 125 -12.76 26.80 -43.83
N GLU A 126 -11.49 27.19 -43.61
CA GLU A 126 -11.11 28.19 -42.58
C GLU A 126 -11.57 29.62 -43.02
N PRO A 127 -11.44 30.64 -42.15
CA PRO A 127 -10.21 31.46 -42.23
C PRO A 127 -9.67 32.00 -40.89
N ASP A 128 -8.40 32.42 -40.90
CA ASP A 128 -7.77 33.29 -39.90
C ASP A 128 -8.47 34.65 -39.73
N SER A 129 -8.40 35.26 -38.54
CA SER A 129 -7.41 36.35 -38.27
C SER A 129 -7.67 37.24 -37.05
N GLN A 130 -6.64 37.33 -36.19
CA GLN A 130 -6.08 38.53 -35.54
C GLN A 130 -6.93 39.73 -35.04
N SER A 131 -6.79 40.00 -33.73
CA SER A 131 -6.31 41.29 -33.13
C SER A 131 -7.26 42.31 -32.46
N SER A 132 -6.62 43.19 -31.68
CA SER A 132 -7.06 44.51 -31.16
C SER A 132 -7.82 44.63 -29.81
N SER A 133 -7.00 44.62 -28.75
CA SER A 133 -7.05 45.46 -27.54
C SER A 133 -7.99 46.69 -27.45
N ARG A 134 -8.65 46.84 -26.28
CA ARG A 134 -8.86 48.09 -25.46
C ARG A 134 -9.58 47.69 -24.15
N GLN A 135 -9.13 48.03 -22.91
CA GLN A 135 -9.11 49.34 -22.22
C GLN A 135 -10.45 50.09 -22.35
N SER A 136 -11.25 50.36 -21.30
CA SER A 136 -10.90 51.20 -20.14
C SER A 136 -11.94 51.26 -18.98
N ASN A 137 -11.46 51.35 -17.74
CA ASN A 137 -11.94 52.10 -16.54
C ASN A 137 -13.41 52.60 -16.36
N SER A 138 -14.05 52.20 -15.23
CA SER A 138 -14.53 53.06 -14.10
C SER A 138 -15.10 52.15 -12.96
N LYS A 139 -14.95 52.35 -11.64
CA LYS A 139 -15.24 53.49 -10.71
C LYS A 139 -16.72 53.91 -10.74
N GLN A 140 -17.50 54.11 -9.66
CA GLN A 140 -17.36 54.09 -8.18
C GLN A 140 -18.46 53.18 -7.54
N ALA A 141 -18.53 52.76 -6.26
CA ALA A 141 -18.00 53.15 -4.94
C ALA A 141 -18.92 54.03 -4.03
N ALA A 142 -19.81 53.35 -3.26
CA ALA A 142 -20.47 53.72 -1.98
C ALA A 142 -21.17 52.44 -1.42
N THR A 143 -21.27 52.04 -0.13
CA THR A 143 -20.85 52.51 1.22
C THR A 143 -21.92 53.28 2.05
N ILE A 144 -22.00 52.99 3.38
CA ILE A 144 -22.86 53.60 4.46
C ILE A 144 -24.34 53.09 4.47
N ASN A 145 -25.01 52.63 5.57
CA ASN A 145 -24.66 52.52 7.01
C ASN A 145 -25.45 51.42 7.82
N SER A 146 -24.88 51.02 8.98
CA SER A 146 -25.44 50.75 10.34
C SER A 146 -26.82 50.07 10.63
N ASP A 147 -26.80 49.06 11.53
CA ASP A 147 -27.45 48.97 12.88
C ASP A 147 -28.98 49.28 13.11
N VAL A 148 -29.75 48.69 14.06
CA VAL A 148 -29.58 47.58 15.06
C VAL A 148 -30.97 47.14 15.65
N SER A 149 -31.08 45.88 16.13
CA SER A 149 -32.04 45.29 17.12
C SER A 149 -33.59 45.36 17.01
N THR A 150 -34.24 44.18 17.12
CA THR A 150 -35.45 43.80 17.94
C THR A 150 -36.78 44.61 17.84
N GLU A 151 -37.99 44.10 18.14
CA GLU A 151 -38.46 42.93 18.93
C GLU A 151 -39.92 42.50 18.56
N GLN A 152 -40.47 41.50 19.30
CA GLN A 152 -41.90 41.24 19.60
C GLN A 152 -42.81 40.43 18.64
N SER A 153 -43.83 39.81 19.27
CA SER A 153 -44.91 38.95 18.75
C SER A 153 -46.01 38.87 19.83
N PRO A 154 -47.32 38.63 19.53
CA PRO A 154 -47.83 37.24 19.56
C PRO A 154 -49.16 36.91 18.79
N LEU A 155 -49.40 35.59 18.59
CA LEU A 155 -50.68 34.83 18.60
C LEU A 155 -51.89 35.19 17.67
N LEU A 156 -52.40 34.16 16.93
CA LEU A 156 -53.85 33.87 16.74
C LEU A 156 -54.13 32.43 16.21
N CYS A 157 -55.41 32.05 15.98
CA CYS A 157 -55.97 30.70 16.25
C CYS A 157 -56.26 29.68 15.10
N ARG A 158 -56.00 28.39 15.39
CA ARG A 158 -56.77 27.12 15.13
C ARG A 158 -57.22 26.65 13.70
N LYS A 159 -57.73 25.40 13.65
CA LYS A 159 -57.97 24.51 12.47
C LYS A 159 -59.46 24.15 12.23
N PRO A 160 -59.83 23.59 11.05
CA PRO A 160 -61.03 22.75 10.83
C PRO A 160 -60.77 21.23 10.94
N ALA A 161 -61.78 20.36 10.71
CA ALA A 161 -61.77 18.90 10.98
C ALA A 161 -62.58 18.03 9.98
N ASN A 162 -62.51 16.69 10.12
CA ASN A 162 -63.12 15.66 9.24
C ASN A 162 -64.41 15.00 9.80
N ALA A 163 -65.19 14.35 8.92
CA ALA A 163 -66.44 13.61 9.21
C ALA A 163 -66.52 12.24 8.46
N PRO A 164 -67.39 11.26 8.86
CA PRO A 164 -66.93 9.84 8.89
C PRO A 164 -67.86 8.70 8.43
N GLY A 165 -67.28 7.49 8.24
CA GLY A 165 -67.94 6.17 8.41
C GLY A 165 -67.71 5.15 7.28
N LYS A 166 -67.80 3.81 7.47
CA LYS A 166 -68.02 2.98 8.70
C LYS A 166 -67.81 1.47 8.37
N LYS A 167 -67.61 0.60 9.40
CA LYS A 167 -67.58 -0.91 9.39
C LYS A 167 -66.36 -1.60 8.69
N SER A 168 -66.03 -2.91 8.86
CA SER A 168 -66.19 -3.87 10.01
C SER A 168 -65.63 -5.30 9.73
N ILE A 169 -64.64 -5.80 10.52
CA ILE A 169 -64.41 -7.23 10.96
C ILE A 169 -63.99 -8.27 9.86
N LEU A 170 -63.17 -9.33 10.05
CA LEU A 170 -62.31 -9.91 11.13
C LEU A 170 -60.80 -9.62 10.86
N GLN A 171 -59.77 -9.74 11.72
CA GLN A 171 -59.38 -10.62 12.85
C GLN A 171 -58.91 -12.07 12.51
N HIS A 172 -57.58 -12.32 12.59
CA HIS A 172 -56.95 -13.27 13.55
C HIS A 172 -55.53 -13.71 13.13
N LEU A 173 -54.50 -13.16 13.78
CA LEU A 173 -53.25 -13.85 14.18
C LEU A 173 -52.38 -12.90 15.02
N LYS A 174 -52.48 -12.99 16.35
CA LYS A 174 -51.67 -12.21 17.29
C LYS A 174 -50.56 -13.09 17.87
N TRP A 175 -49.33 -12.91 17.40
CA TRP A 175 -48.16 -13.36 18.15
C TRP A 175 -47.92 -12.41 19.35
N PRO A 176 -47.53 -12.89 20.55
CA PRO A 176 -47.50 -12.06 21.75
C PRO A 176 -46.38 -11.01 21.74
N SER A 177 -46.76 -9.74 21.58
CA SER A 177 -45.87 -8.56 21.62
C SER A 177 -45.24 -8.24 22.99
N LYS A 178 -45.35 -9.16 23.96
CA LYS A 178 -44.66 -9.06 25.26
C LYS A 178 -43.17 -9.36 25.15
N ALA A 179 -42.76 -10.30 24.28
CA ALA A 179 -41.36 -10.73 24.18
C ALA A 179 -40.44 -9.63 23.61
N SER A 180 -40.86 -8.92 22.56
CA SER A 180 -40.06 -7.85 21.96
C SER A 180 -39.97 -6.60 22.84
N ARG A 181 -41.04 -6.24 23.56
CA ARG A 181 -40.98 -5.16 24.57
C ARG A 181 -40.07 -5.56 25.73
N ALA A 182 -40.29 -6.72 26.36
CA ALA A 182 -39.42 -7.18 27.44
C ALA A 182 -37.93 -7.24 27.06
N ALA A 183 -37.59 -7.61 25.82
CA ALA A 183 -36.20 -7.60 25.34
C ALA A 183 -35.63 -6.17 25.14
N THR A 184 -36.44 -5.22 24.64
CA THR A 184 -36.04 -3.81 24.49
C THR A 184 -35.94 -3.12 25.85
N ASP A 185 -36.93 -3.31 26.71
CA ASP A 185 -37.03 -2.76 28.06
C ASP A 185 -35.88 -3.30 28.93
N ALA A 186 -35.55 -4.61 28.84
CA ALA A 186 -34.39 -5.19 29.51
C ALA A 186 -33.06 -4.64 28.98
N LYS A 187 -32.90 -4.42 27.67
CA LYS A 187 -31.72 -3.73 27.11
C LYS A 187 -31.61 -2.30 27.61
N GLN A 188 -32.71 -1.55 27.66
CA GLN A 188 -32.71 -0.19 28.18
C GLN A 188 -32.41 -0.17 29.69
N MET A 189 -32.98 -1.07 30.49
CA MET A 189 -32.64 -1.20 31.91
C MET A 189 -31.17 -1.56 32.13
N LEU A 190 -30.58 -2.47 31.34
CA LEU A 190 -29.14 -2.77 31.43
C LEU A 190 -28.28 -1.54 31.10
N LEU A 191 -28.64 -0.78 30.07
CA LEU A 191 -27.91 0.45 29.70
C LEU A 191 -28.07 1.54 30.76
N TRP A 192 -29.26 1.68 31.37
CA TRP A 192 -29.53 2.67 32.42
C TRP A 192 -28.85 2.33 33.74
N THR A 193 -28.73 1.04 34.11
CA THR A 193 -28.00 0.62 35.32
C THR A 193 -26.49 0.59 35.12
N ALA A 194 -25.98 0.33 33.91
CA ALA A 194 -24.55 0.37 33.60
C ALA A 194 -24.00 1.81 33.45
N GLN A 195 -24.80 2.77 32.98
CA GLN A 195 -24.35 4.17 32.79
C GLN A 195 -23.77 4.86 34.05
N PRO A 196 -24.39 4.81 35.25
CA PRO A 196 -23.78 5.39 36.45
C PRO A 196 -22.50 4.66 36.87
N ILE A 197 -22.42 3.35 36.65
CA ILE A 197 -21.25 2.53 37.01
C ILE A 197 -20.03 2.91 36.16
N ILE A 198 -20.21 3.03 34.84
CA ILE A 198 -19.14 3.36 33.87
C ILE A 198 -18.69 4.83 33.99
N LYS A 199 -19.54 5.71 34.53
CA LYS A 199 -19.21 7.12 34.79
C LYS A 199 -18.66 7.40 36.20
N HIS A 200 -18.69 6.43 37.11
CA HIS A 200 -18.19 6.64 38.47
C HIS A 200 -16.65 6.50 38.48
N PRO A 201 -15.87 7.56 38.74
CA PRO A 201 -14.42 7.56 38.50
C PRO A 201 -13.70 6.48 39.31
N ILE A 202 -14.16 6.20 40.53
CA ILE A 202 -13.62 5.12 41.38
C ILE A 202 -13.86 3.73 40.77
N ILE A 203 -15.03 3.47 40.17
CA ILE A 203 -15.35 2.15 39.61
C ILE A 203 -14.61 1.95 38.29
N SER A 204 -14.55 2.98 37.45
CA SER A 204 -13.76 2.94 36.21
C SER A 204 -12.26 2.81 36.47
N PHE A 205 -11.75 3.41 37.55
CA PHE A 205 -10.38 3.15 38.04
C PHE A 205 -10.20 1.71 38.53
N LEU A 206 -11.12 1.18 39.33
CA LEU A 206 -11.04 -0.22 39.80
C LEU A 206 -11.15 -1.23 38.65
N LEU A 207 -11.96 -0.96 37.63
CA LEU A 207 -12.03 -1.77 36.40
C LEU A 207 -10.73 -1.69 35.59
N LEU A 208 -10.13 -0.49 35.45
CA LEU A 208 -8.83 -0.32 34.81
C LEU A 208 -7.74 -1.08 35.59
N CYS A 209 -7.71 -0.98 36.91
CA CYS A 209 -6.80 -1.75 37.76
C CYS A 209 -7.04 -3.26 37.62
N ALA A 210 -8.28 -3.73 37.59
CA ALA A 210 -8.59 -5.15 37.40
C ALA A 210 -8.15 -5.66 36.02
N VAL A 211 -8.30 -4.87 34.96
CA VAL A 211 -7.80 -5.19 33.61
C VAL A 211 -6.27 -5.19 33.58
N ILE A 212 -5.61 -4.23 34.25
CA ILE A 212 -4.15 -4.22 34.38
C ILE A 212 -3.66 -5.44 35.17
N PHE A 213 -4.28 -5.78 36.30
CA PHE A 213 -3.97 -6.99 37.08
C PHE A 213 -4.23 -8.27 36.29
N LEU A 214 -5.26 -8.32 35.44
CA LEU A 214 -5.52 -9.45 34.54
C LEU A 214 -4.43 -9.55 33.46
N ILE A 215 -4.04 -8.44 32.84
CA ILE A 215 -2.96 -8.41 31.83
C ILE A 215 -1.62 -8.80 32.47
N VAL A 216 -1.29 -8.26 33.64
CA VAL A 216 -0.07 -8.59 34.41
C VAL A 216 -0.09 -10.04 34.88
N GLY A 217 -1.22 -10.52 35.41
CA GLY A 217 -1.41 -11.92 35.80
C GLY A 217 -1.25 -12.88 34.62
N LEU A 218 -1.86 -12.57 33.47
CA LEU A 218 -1.66 -13.33 32.23
C LEU A 218 -0.21 -13.27 31.73
N ARG A 219 0.51 -12.16 31.92
CA ARG A 219 1.96 -12.05 31.61
C ARG A 219 2.87 -12.80 32.59
N ILE A 220 2.41 -13.09 33.81
CA ILE A 220 3.14 -13.88 34.81
C ILE A 220 2.84 -15.39 34.62
N LEU A 221 1.60 -15.75 34.29
CA LEU A 221 1.17 -17.12 34.02
C LEU A 221 1.60 -17.61 32.61
N PHE A 222 1.65 -16.68 31.65
CA PHE A 222 2.15 -16.88 30.30
C PHE A 222 3.23 -15.83 30.00
N PRO A 223 4.45 -15.99 30.56
CA PRO A 223 5.57 -15.15 30.20
C PRO A 223 5.82 -15.25 28.68
N PRO A 224 6.23 -14.15 28.02
CA PRO A 224 6.65 -14.24 26.63
C PRO A 224 7.84 -15.19 26.56
N ASP A 225 7.71 -16.29 25.81
CA ASP A 225 8.71 -17.34 25.71
C ASP A 225 10.08 -16.73 25.35
N PRO A 226 11.08 -16.77 26.26
CA PRO A 226 12.31 -16.02 26.09
C PRO A 226 13.11 -16.48 24.87
N ASP A 227 12.88 -17.71 24.39
CA ASP A 227 13.57 -18.25 23.22
C ASP A 227 13.19 -17.50 21.93
N ILE A 228 11.97 -16.96 21.82
CA ILE A 228 11.52 -16.27 20.60
C ILE A 228 12.27 -14.95 20.38
N SER A 229 12.71 -14.32 21.48
CA SER A 229 13.53 -13.10 21.52
C SER A 229 15.02 -13.39 21.56
N ALA A 230 15.44 -14.65 21.75
CA ALA A 230 16.86 -15.00 21.65
C ALA A 230 17.37 -14.66 20.24
N PRO A 231 18.54 -14.02 20.09
CA PRO A 231 19.09 -13.66 18.79
C PRO A 231 19.18 -14.90 17.89
N TRP A 232 18.47 -14.88 16.76
CA TRP A 232 18.64 -15.91 15.77
C TRP A 232 19.90 -15.62 14.98
N MET A 233 21.02 -16.19 15.41
CA MET A 233 22.16 -16.35 14.51
C MET A 233 21.73 -17.29 13.38
N PRO A 234 21.66 -16.81 12.12
CA PRO A 234 21.59 -17.70 10.98
C PRO A 234 22.95 -18.41 10.86
N GLU A 235 23.04 -19.50 10.08
CA GLU A 235 24.31 -20.03 9.58
C GLU A 235 25.01 -19.08 8.56
N TYR A 236 24.56 -17.82 8.52
CA TYR A 236 24.75 -16.85 7.45
C TYR A 236 25.13 -15.45 7.96
N THR A 237 25.24 -15.23 9.29
CA THR A 237 25.91 -14.06 9.90
C THR A 237 27.40 -14.09 9.57
N GLY A 238 27.73 -13.63 8.35
CA GLY A 238 29.07 -13.68 7.78
C GLY A 238 29.09 -13.39 6.28
N ARG A 239 27.99 -13.60 5.54
CA ARG A 239 27.91 -13.33 4.09
C ARG A 239 27.24 -11.98 3.76
N ARG A 240 27.87 -10.87 4.18
CA ARG A 240 27.62 -9.51 3.61
C ARG A 240 27.95 -9.41 2.11
N ASN A 241 28.58 -10.45 1.55
CA ASN A 241 29.18 -10.48 0.22
C ASN A 241 28.36 -11.35 -0.77
N PHE A 242 27.05 -11.12 -0.88
CA PHE A 242 26.37 -11.45 -2.15
C PHE A 242 26.38 -10.20 -3.03
N THR A 243 26.66 -10.40 -4.31
CA THR A 243 26.53 -9.33 -5.32
C THR A 243 25.04 -9.20 -5.62
N ILE A 244 24.47 -8.00 -5.42
CA ILE A 244 23.18 -7.66 -6.02
C ILE A 244 23.41 -7.73 -7.54
N PRO A 245 22.73 -8.60 -8.29
CA PRO A 245 22.99 -8.77 -9.71
C PRO A 245 22.84 -7.45 -10.48
N PRO A 246 23.56 -7.26 -11.60
CA PRO A 246 23.46 -6.04 -12.38
C PRO A 246 22.00 -5.76 -12.72
N TYR A 247 21.58 -4.52 -12.50
CA TYR A 247 20.20 -4.08 -12.68
C TYR A 247 19.70 -4.43 -14.10
N ARG A 248 18.48 -4.97 -14.14
CA ARG A 248 17.83 -5.54 -15.31
C ARG A 248 16.82 -4.55 -15.91
N PRO A 249 17.09 -3.93 -17.07
CA PRO A 249 16.18 -2.96 -17.67
C PRO A 249 14.77 -3.51 -17.91
N GLU A 250 14.63 -4.79 -18.24
CA GLU A 250 13.36 -5.48 -18.47
C GLU A 250 12.40 -5.48 -17.26
N MET A 251 12.91 -5.17 -16.06
CA MET A 251 12.12 -5.01 -14.83
C MET A 251 11.46 -3.64 -14.69
N LEU A 252 11.92 -2.61 -15.42
CA LEU A 252 11.33 -1.26 -15.35
C LEU A 252 9.87 -1.24 -15.80
N ALA A 253 9.08 -0.39 -15.17
CA ALA A 253 7.71 -0.08 -15.61
C ALA A 253 7.66 0.61 -16.98
N THR A 254 8.73 1.30 -17.41
CA THR A 254 8.86 1.85 -18.79
C THR A 254 8.95 0.78 -19.87
N ASN A 255 9.27 -0.47 -19.51
CA ASN A 255 9.39 -1.58 -20.45
C ASN A 255 8.10 -2.44 -20.51
N TYR A 256 6.95 -1.87 -20.11
CA TYR A 256 5.61 -2.44 -20.24
C TYR A 256 4.70 -1.50 -21.02
N SER A 257 3.69 -2.04 -21.70
CA SER A 257 2.73 -1.24 -22.46
C SER A 257 1.67 -0.64 -21.53
N LEU A 258 1.96 0.55 -20.99
CA LEU A 258 1.09 1.26 -20.04
C LEU A 258 -0.24 1.71 -20.70
N PRO A 259 -1.34 1.78 -19.94
CA PRO A 259 -1.43 1.59 -18.49
C PRO A 259 -1.50 0.12 -18.07
N LEU A 260 -1.18 -0.12 -16.80
CA LEU A 260 -1.46 -1.40 -16.15
C LEU A 260 -2.97 -1.58 -15.91
N ARG A 261 -3.41 -2.82 -15.69
CA ARG A 261 -4.78 -3.19 -15.32
C ARG A 261 -4.81 -4.51 -14.55
N ALA A 262 -5.83 -4.72 -13.73
CA ALA A 262 -6.15 -6.01 -13.14
C ALA A 262 -6.81 -6.95 -14.17
N GLU A 263 -6.39 -8.22 -14.17
CA GLU A 263 -6.99 -9.32 -14.94
C GLU A 263 -6.92 -10.61 -14.11
N GLY A 264 -8.06 -11.06 -13.59
CA GLY A 264 -8.13 -12.17 -12.62
C GLY A 264 -7.24 -11.89 -11.41
N ARG A 265 -6.38 -12.84 -11.06
CA ARG A 265 -5.38 -12.70 -9.98
C ARG A 265 -4.19 -11.78 -10.29
N ASN A 266 -4.07 -11.24 -11.50
CA ASN A 266 -2.83 -10.61 -11.97
C ASN A 266 -2.99 -9.12 -12.28
N ILE A 267 -1.92 -8.36 -12.08
CA ILE A 267 -1.74 -7.07 -12.75
C ILE A 267 -0.99 -7.33 -14.05
N VAL A 268 -1.50 -6.77 -15.16
CA VAL A 268 -0.98 -6.93 -16.52
C VAL A 268 -0.89 -5.58 -17.22
N ASP A 269 -0.06 -5.48 -18.24
CA ASP A 269 -0.03 -4.34 -19.16
C ASP A 269 -1.08 -4.47 -20.28
N GLN A 270 -1.13 -3.50 -21.22
CA GLN A 270 -2.05 -3.53 -22.36
C GLN A 270 -1.94 -4.81 -23.21
N THR A 271 -0.77 -5.46 -23.27
CA THR A 271 -0.54 -6.69 -24.05
C THR A 271 -0.92 -7.96 -23.28
N GLY A 272 -1.33 -7.84 -22.02
CA GLY A 272 -1.57 -8.99 -21.13
C GLY A 272 -0.29 -9.51 -20.45
N ARG A 273 0.85 -8.85 -20.60
CA ARG A 273 2.09 -9.24 -19.92
C ARG A 273 1.97 -8.96 -18.42
N ARG A 274 2.12 -10.00 -17.60
CA ARG A 274 2.19 -9.93 -16.13
C ARG A 274 3.21 -8.89 -15.67
N PHE A 275 2.73 -7.85 -15.00
CA PHE A 275 3.56 -6.93 -14.23
C PHE A 275 3.67 -7.48 -12.80
N LYS A 276 4.89 -7.75 -12.35
CA LYS A 276 5.20 -8.12 -10.96
C LYS A 276 5.41 -6.82 -10.18
N LEU A 277 4.57 -6.55 -9.20
CA LEU A 277 4.75 -5.47 -8.24
C LEU A 277 5.84 -5.90 -7.24
N ALA A 278 7.05 -5.41 -7.46
CA ALA A 278 8.21 -5.57 -6.58
C ALA A 278 8.53 -4.20 -5.97
N ALA A 279 7.81 -3.86 -4.91
CA ALA A 279 7.76 -2.51 -4.35
C ALA A 279 8.59 -2.33 -3.07
N ILE A 280 8.92 -1.08 -2.77
CA ILE A 280 9.48 -0.64 -1.48
C ILE A 280 8.77 0.61 -0.97
N ASN A 281 8.62 0.74 0.34
CA ASN A 281 8.06 1.92 0.99
C ASN A 281 9.18 2.96 1.22
N TRP A 282 8.91 4.23 0.88
CA TRP A 282 9.78 5.38 1.18
C TRP A 282 8.98 6.43 1.95
N TYR A 283 9.04 6.36 3.29
CA TYR A 283 8.23 7.18 4.18
C TYR A 283 8.89 8.53 4.54
N GLY A 284 8.12 9.39 5.22
CA GLY A 284 8.58 10.67 5.79
C GLY A 284 7.65 11.85 5.52
N ALA A 285 6.95 11.85 4.37
CA ALA A 285 5.88 12.81 4.08
C ALA A 285 4.57 12.48 4.83
N SER A 286 4.46 11.24 5.30
CA SER A 286 3.55 10.77 6.35
C SER A 286 3.87 11.32 7.75
N ASP A 287 5.11 11.75 7.99
CA ASP A 287 5.67 11.97 9.32
C ASP A 287 5.78 13.47 9.63
N GLU A 288 6.13 13.82 10.87
CA GLU A 288 6.09 15.20 11.39
C GLU A 288 7.04 16.22 10.71
N LEU A 289 7.83 15.80 9.73
CA LEU A 289 8.70 16.66 8.92
C LEU A 289 8.07 17.05 7.56
N PHE A 290 6.96 16.41 7.17
CA PHE A 290 6.26 16.67 5.90
C PHE A 290 7.13 16.50 4.63
N VAL A 291 8.14 15.63 4.68
CA VAL A 291 9.08 15.39 3.57
C VAL A 291 9.62 13.96 3.60
N ALA A 292 9.74 13.33 2.43
CA ALA A 292 10.33 12.00 2.32
C ALA A 292 11.77 11.98 2.87
N GLY A 293 12.12 10.91 3.60
CA GLY A 293 13.43 10.83 4.27
C GLY A 293 14.61 10.89 3.30
N GLY A 294 15.72 11.49 3.76
CA GLY A 294 17.00 11.49 3.04
C GLY A 294 17.22 12.62 2.05
N LEU A 295 16.25 13.51 1.82
CA LEU A 295 16.41 14.70 0.96
C LEU A 295 17.39 15.75 1.54
N ASP A 296 17.72 15.62 2.82
CA ASP A 296 18.82 16.29 3.52
C ASP A 296 20.20 15.69 3.21
N ILE A 297 20.28 14.39 2.94
CA ILE A 297 21.56 13.64 2.77
C ILE A 297 21.91 13.39 1.29
N ARG A 298 20.92 13.19 0.41
CA ARG A 298 21.10 12.85 -1.02
C ARG A 298 20.12 13.58 -1.92
N HIS A 299 20.52 13.81 -3.16
CA HIS A 299 19.58 14.28 -4.17
C HIS A 299 18.54 13.18 -4.44
N ARG A 300 17.26 13.53 -4.55
CA ARG A 300 16.15 12.57 -4.71
C ARG A 300 16.27 11.62 -5.90
N SER A 301 17.01 12.00 -6.96
CA SER A 301 17.32 11.12 -8.09
C SER A 301 18.40 10.07 -7.79
N GLU A 302 19.31 10.32 -6.83
CA GLU A 302 20.25 9.30 -6.33
C GLU A 302 19.50 8.21 -5.58
N ILE A 303 18.61 8.60 -4.66
CA ILE A 303 17.76 7.65 -3.89
C ILE A 303 16.86 6.85 -4.86
N SER A 304 16.23 7.53 -5.82
CA SER A 304 15.43 6.86 -6.87
C SER A 304 16.27 5.87 -7.69
N THR A 305 17.52 6.22 -8.03
CA THR A 305 18.45 5.33 -8.73
C THR A 305 18.88 4.15 -7.84
N LEU A 306 19.05 4.37 -6.53
CA LEU A 306 19.43 3.34 -5.58
C LEU A 306 18.32 2.29 -5.40
N ILE A 307 17.06 2.73 -5.28
CA ILE A 307 15.87 1.84 -5.25
C ILE A 307 15.84 0.92 -6.46
N ARG A 308 15.98 1.48 -7.67
CA ARG A 308 16.05 0.72 -8.92
C ARG A 308 17.22 -0.26 -8.93
N ASN A 309 18.39 0.17 -8.47
CA ASN A 309 19.60 -0.65 -8.45
C ASN A 309 19.55 -1.79 -7.41
N MET A 310 18.65 -1.74 -6.43
CA MET A 310 18.32 -2.86 -5.54
C MET A 310 17.35 -3.88 -6.17
N GLY A 311 16.81 -3.60 -7.37
CA GLY A 311 15.91 -4.50 -8.11
C GLY A 311 14.42 -4.18 -7.98
N PHE A 312 14.03 -3.24 -7.10
CA PHE A 312 12.65 -2.78 -6.98
C PHE A 312 12.21 -2.00 -8.22
N ASN A 313 11.01 -2.27 -8.72
CA ASN A 313 10.43 -1.58 -9.87
C ASN A 313 9.32 -0.58 -9.49
N THR A 314 8.90 -0.58 -8.23
CA THR A 314 7.77 0.22 -7.74
C THR A 314 8.11 0.85 -6.38
N VAL A 315 7.53 2.01 -6.07
CA VAL A 315 7.57 2.63 -4.73
C VAL A 315 6.15 2.90 -4.24
N ARG A 316 5.86 2.47 -3.00
CA ARG A 316 4.73 2.96 -2.19
C ARG A 316 5.22 4.22 -1.50
N LEU A 317 4.53 5.35 -1.70
CA LEU A 317 4.94 6.67 -1.22
C LEU A 317 3.92 7.23 -0.22
N PRO A 318 4.09 6.95 1.09
CA PRO A 318 3.28 7.50 2.19
C PRO A 318 3.23 9.04 2.23
N TYR A 319 2.02 9.58 2.36
CA TYR A 319 1.76 10.96 2.77
C TYR A 319 0.78 11.01 3.97
N SER A 320 0.63 12.17 4.61
CA SER A 320 -0.36 12.40 5.68
C SER A 320 -1.43 13.42 5.28
N ASP A 321 -2.68 13.24 5.72
CA ASP A 321 -3.74 14.23 5.48
C ASP A 321 -3.36 15.63 6.01
N GLU A 322 -2.67 15.70 7.15
CA GLU A 322 -2.16 16.93 7.75
C GLU A 322 -1.12 17.62 6.84
N MET A 323 -0.29 16.86 6.09
CA MET A 323 0.60 17.45 5.07
C MET A 323 -0.21 18.18 4.00
N VAL A 324 -1.32 17.59 3.53
CA VAL A 324 -2.15 18.18 2.48
C VAL A 324 -2.90 19.40 3.00
N ALA A 325 -3.41 19.33 4.23
CA ALA A 325 -4.18 20.40 4.87
C ALA A 325 -3.34 21.64 5.25
N LEU A 326 -2.12 21.43 5.79
CA LEU A 326 -1.23 22.54 6.16
C LEU A 326 -0.33 22.98 4.99
N ASN A 327 0.19 22.00 4.24
CA ASN A 327 1.12 22.16 3.13
C ASN A 327 2.22 23.23 3.39
N PRO A 328 3.00 23.13 4.49
CA PRO A 328 3.94 24.16 4.89
C PRO A 328 5.13 24.26 3.92
N VAL A 329 5.85 25.39 3.95
CA VAL A 329 7.19 25.49 3.34
C VAL A 329 8.15 24.64 4.18
N VAL A 330 8.82 23.68 3.55
CA VAL A 330 9.74 22.77 4.26
C VAL A 330 11.05 23.50 4.60
N PRO A 331 11.52 23.50 5.86
CA PRO A 331 12.79 24.12 6.23
C PRO A 331 13.98 23.56 5.45
N ALA A 332 14.79 24.43 4.84
CA ALA A 332 15.84 24.06 3.89
C ALA A 332 16.82 22.97 4.38
N ARG A 333 17.07 22.88 5.70
CA ARG A 333 17.88 21.81 6.33
C ARG A 333 17.37 20.39 6.04
N HIS A 334 16.06 20.20 5.87
CA HIS A 334 15.44 18.89 5.61
C HIS A 334 15.45 18.52 4.11
N ILE A 335 15.96 19.40 3.26
CA ILE A 335 16.08 19.26 1.80
C ILE A 335 17.46 19.74 1.32
N ALA A 336 18.48 19.72 2.18
CA ALA A 336 19.78 20.34 1.96
C ALA A 336 20.53 19.80 0.72
N ALA A 337 20.33 18.53 0.37
CA ALA A 337 20.88 17.92 -0.84
C ALA A 337 20.00 18.11 -2.10
N ASN A 338 18.91 18.88 -2.00
CA ASN A 338 17.94 19.19 -3.06
C ASN A 338 17.71 20.72 -3.14
N PRO A 339 18.74 21.52 -3.49
CA PRO A 339 18.69 22.98 -3.39
C PRO A 339 17.64 23.64 -4.31
N ASP A 340 17.21 22.95 -5.37
CA ASP A 340 16.13 23.39 -6.26
C ASP A 340 14.73 23.39 -5.61
N LEU A 341 14.61 22.72 -4.45
CA LEU A 341 13.39 22.64 -3.65
C LEU A 341 13.30 23.69 -2.54
N VAL A 342 14.33 24.53 -2.36
CA VAL A 342 14.35 25.54 -1.30
C VAL A 342 13.21 26.55 -1.49
N GLY A 343 12.40 26.75 -0.45
CA GLY A 343 11.22 27.61 -0.48
C GLY A 343 9.95 26.98 -1.07
N LYS A 344 10.00 25.72 -1.51
CA LYS A 344 8.82 24.96 -1.97
C LYS A 344 7.97 24.48 -0.79
N ARG A 345 6.68 24.22 -1.05
CA ARG A 345 5.75 23.65 -0.08
C ARG A 345 5.84 22.13 -0.05
N ALA A 346 5.41 21.50 1.04
CA ALA A 346 5.52 20.06 1.26
C ALA A 346 4.92 19.23 0.10
N LEU A 347 3.78 19.63 -0.44
CA LEU A 347 3.14 18.94 -1.57
C LEU A 347 3.92 19.11 -2.89
N ASP A 348 4.50 20.28 -3.15
CA ASP A 348 5.38 20.51 -4.32
C ASP A 348 6.61 19.58 -4.26
N ILE A 349 7.16 19.41 -3.05
CA ILE A 349 8.32 18.57 -2.76
C ILE A 349 7.97 17.08 -2.92
N PHE A 350 6.78 16.68 -2.43
CA PHE A 350 6.25 15.34 -2.62
C PHE A 350 6.10 15.00 -4.12
N HIS A 351 5.50 15.89 -4.92
CA HIS A 351 5.43 15.72 -6.38
C HIS A 351 6.81 15.72 -7.03
N ALA A 352 7.77 16.53 -6.58
CA ALA A 352 9.15 16.50 -7.07
C ALA A 352 9.89 15.19 -6.77
N VAL A 353 9.53 14.47 -5.70
CA VAL A 353 9.98 13.09 -5.42
C VAL A 353 9.31 12.09 -6.35
N VAL A 354 7.99 12.17 -6.54
CA VAL A 354 7.25 11.33 -7.51
C VAL A 354 7.87 11.44 -8.90
N HIS A 355 8.14 12.66 -9.38
CA HIS A 355 8.79 12.86 -10.69
C HIS A 355 10.19 12.25 -10.75
N ALA A 356 11.00 12.33 -9.68
CA ALA A 356 12.33 11.72 -9.63
C ALA A 356 12.29 10.19 -9.71
N LEU A 357 11.31 9.56 -9.04
CA LEU A 357 11.04 8.12 -9.14
C LEU A 357 10.64 7.72 -10.56
N THR A 358 9.67 8.42 -11.14
CA THR A 358 9.20 8.11 -12.50
C THR A 358 10.28 8.36 -13.57
N HIS A 359 11.13 9.38 -13.41
CA HIS A 359 12.30 9.59 -14.28
C HIS A 359 13.37 8.49 -14.13
N ALA A 360 13.46 7.80 -12.99
CA ALA A 360 14.31 6.63 -12.85
C ALA A 360 13.73 5.36 -13.53
N GLY A 361 12.47 5.40 -13.96
CA GLY A 361 11.72 4.29 -14.56
C GLY A 361 10.91 3.46 -13.54
N ILE A 362 10.81 3.93 -12.30
CA ILE A 362 10.08 3.30 -11.20
C ILE A 362 8.60 3.68 -11.30
N ALA A 363 7.70 2.70 -11.14
CA ALA A 363 6.28 2.94 -10.94
C ALA A 363 6.01 3.49 -9.53
N VAL A 364 5.05 4.39 -9.38
CA VAL A 364 4.71 5.00 -8.09
C VAL A 364 3.25 4.70 -7.74
N ILE A 365 3.06 4.23 -6.51
CA ILE A 365 1.77 4.12 -5.84
C ILE A 365 1.78 5.15 -4.71
N ILE A 366 0.85 6.11 -4.78
CA ILE A 366 0.67 7.10 -3.70
C ILE A 366 -0.14 6.44 -2.59
N ASN A 367 0.19 6.67 -1.32
CA ASN A 367 -0.50 6.06 -0.17
C ASN A 367 -0.92 7.11 0.86
N ASP A 368 -2.20 7.14 1.18
CA ASP A 368 -2.78 7.92 2.28
C ASP A 368 -2.51 7.17 3.59
N HIS A 369 -1.43 7.54 4.26
CA HIS A 369 -0.81 6.68 5.27
C HIS A 369 -1.36 6.91 6.68
N ILE A 370 -1.72 8.15 6.99
CA ILE A 370 -2.10 8.59 8.33
C ILE A 370 -2.80 9.95 8.28
N THR A 371 -3.70 10.25 9.23
CA THR A 371 -4.40 11.54 9.23
C THR A 371 -3.57 12.63 9.90
N LYS A 372 -3.01 12.35 11.07
CA LYS A 372 -2.08 13.23 11.76
C LYS A 372 -0.63 12.87 11.41
N ALA A 373 0.20 13.84 11.09
CA ALA A 373 1.60 13.60 10.71
C ALA A 373 2.44 13.16 11.92
N ARG A 374 2.91 11.91 11.89
CA ARG A 374 3.68 11.24 12.94
C ARG A 374 4.13 9.85 12.46
N TRP A 375 5.08 9.24 13.17
CA TRP A 375 5.34 7.81 13.03
C TRP A 375 4.08 6.95 13.27
N CYS A 376 3.77 6.05 12.33
CA CYS A 376 2.50 5.33 12.27
C CYS A 376 2.31 4.19 13.29
N CYS A 377 1.04 3.78 13.39
CA CYS A 377 0.63 2.38 13.57
C CYS A 377 0.70 1.86 15.02
N ASP A 378 0.52 2.79 15.96
CA ASP A 378 -0.01 2.51 17.29
C ASP A 378 -1.55 2.35 17.26
N GLY A 379 -2.16 2.28 18.44
CA GLY A 379 -3.62 2.13 18.61
C GLY A 379 -4.41 3.44 18.65
N ASP A 380 -3.92 4.55 18.09
CA ASP A 380 -4.63 5.83 18.12
C ASP A 380 -5.96 5.74 17.33
N PRO A 381 -7.13 5.96 17.96
CA PRO A 381 -8.42 5.93 17.27
C PRO A 381 -8.56 7.03 16.21
N CYS A 382 -7.76 8.09 16.25
CA CYS A 382 -7.86 9.23 15.34
C CYS A 382 -7.29 8.98 13.94
N ASP A 383 -6.43 7.98 13.78
CA ASP A 383 -5.87 7.57 12.48
C ASP A 383 -6.45 6.24 11.97
N ALA A 384 -7.29 5.59 12.78
CA ALA A 384 -7.78 4.23 12.57
C ALA A 384 -8.62 4.03 11.29
N ALA A 385 -9.21 5.09 10.75
CA ALA A 385 -10.00 5.07 9.53
C ALA A 385 -9.71 6.30 8.66
N TRP A 386 -10.27 6.29 7.44
CA TRP A 386 -10.19 7.39 6.47
C TRP A 386 -10.89 8.69 6.91
N SER A 387 -11.73 8.61 7.96
CA SER A 387 -12.41 9.75 8.56
C SER A 387 -12.49 9.57 10.07
N ASN A 388 -12.48 10.68 10.81
CA ASN A 388 -12.39 10.68 12.27
C ASN A 388 -13.20 11.81 12.94
N SER A 389 -13.89 12.66 12.17
CA SER A 389 -14.63 13.83 12.67
C SER A 389 -15.71 13.47 13.70
N TYR A 390 -16.26 12.26 13.65
CA TYR A 390 -17.21 11.71 14.62
C TYR A 390 -16.62 11.50 16.03
N LEU A 391 -15.29 11.44 16.17
CA LEU A 391 -14.59 11.44 17.48
C LEU A 391 -14.50 12.84 18.10
N GLY A 392 -14.85 13.87 17.33
CA GLY A 392 -14.96 15.25 17.81
C GLY A 392 -13.64 15.78 18.42
N PRO A 393 -13.69 16.44 19.59
CA PRO A 393 -12.54 17.17 20.14
C PRO A 393 -11.32 16.29 20.48
N MET A 394 -11.48 14.96 20.57
CA MET A 394 -10.41 14.02 20.90
C MET A 394 -9.27 14.03 19.86
N CYS A 395 -9.60 14.18 18.58
CA CYS A 395 -8.62 14.18 17.49
C CYS A 395 -8.17 15.61 17.16
N PRO A 396 -6.86 15.93 17.15
CA PRO A 396 -6.38 17.27 16.80
C PRO A 396 -6.62 17.61 15.32
N VAL A 397 -6.19 16.71 14.42
CA VAL A 397 -6.46 16.77 12.99
C VAL A 397 -7.76 16.04 12.71
N ARG A 398 -8.67 16.66 11.94
CA ARG A 398 -9.99 16.09 11.65
C ARG A 398 -10.28 16.03 10.14
N GLN A 399 -11.10 15.04 9.77
CA GLN A 399 -11.76 14.97 8.47
C GLN A 399 -13.04 14.13 8.51
N THR A 400 -14.00 14.56 7.70
CA THR A 400 -15.07 13.75 7.09
C THR A 400 -14.55 12.91 5.92
N SER A 401 -15.35 11.97 5.42
CA SER A 401 -15.05 11.25 4.17
C SER A 401 -14.83 12.21 2.99
N ASP A 402 -15.67 13.24 2.86
CA ASP A 402 -15.64 14.19 1.75
C ASP A 402 -14.35 15.03 1.74
N GLU A 403 -13.86 15.43 2.92
CA GLU A 403 -12.59 16.15 3.07
C GLU A 403 -11.40 15.26 2.73
N TRP A 404 -11.43 13.97 3.08
CA TRP A 404 -10.41 12.99 2.71
C TRP A 404 -10.39 12.74 1.18
N ILE A 405 -11.55 12.56 0.54
CA ILE A 405 -11.66 12.45 -0.94
C ILE A 405 -11.17 13.74 -1.63
N GLN A 406 -11.42 14.91 -1.04
CA GLN A 406 -10.85 16.17 -1.51
C GLN A 406 -9.33 16.23 -1.33
N ARG A 407 -8.76 15.78 -0.21
CA ARG A 407 -7.30 15.73 0.00
C ARG A 407 -6.63 14.78 -1.01
N TRP A 408 -7.21 13.60 -1.23
CA TRP A 408 -6.84 12.68 -2.31
C TRP A 408 -6.81 13.35 -3.68
N THR A 409 -7.84 14.15 -4.00
CA THR A 409 -7.93 14.92 -5.26
C THR A 409 -6.77 15.93 -5.37
N HIS A 410 -6.45 16.67 -4.31
CA HIS A 410 -5.32 17.63 -4.32
C HIS A 410 -3.96 16.95 -4.53
N VAL A 411 -3.76 15.75 -3.97
CA VAL A 411 -2.50 14.99 -4.14
C VAL A 411 -2.38 14.41 -5.55
N MET A 412 -3.47 13.87 -6.11
CA MET A 412 -3.43 13.10 -7.36
C MET A 412 -3.65 13.94 -8.63
N GLN A 413 -4.39 15.06 -8.56
CA GLN A 413 -4.70 15.88 -9.75
C GLN A 413 -3.46 16.36 -10.54
N PRO A 414 -2.34 16.80 -9.91
CA PRO A 414 -1.13 17.17 -10.64
C PRO A 414 -0.39 15.98 -11.27
N LEU A 415 -0.64 14.76 -10.78
CA LEU A 415 -0.02 13.52 -11.24
C LEU A 415 -0.79 12.84 -12.38
N ALA A 416 -1.96 13.37 -12.77
CA ALA A 416 -2.88 12.76 -13.75
C ALA A 416 -2.22 12.35 -15.07
N ASN A 417 -1.26 13.13 -15.58
CA ASN A 417 -0.60 12.86 -16.86
C ASN A 417 0.71 12.04 -16.74
N ASN A 418 1.08 11.58 -15.54
CA ASN A 418 2.27 10.76 -15.34
C ASN A 418 1.91 9.27 -15.38
N SER A 419 2.13 8.61 -16.52
CA SER A 419 1.76 7.21 -16.74
C SER A 419 2.46 6.19 -15.83
N LEU A 420 3.54 6.59 -15.15
CA LEU A 420 4.23 5.80 -14.15
C LEU A 420 3.71 6.01 -12.73
N VAL A 421 2.83 6.99 -12.48
CA VAL A 421 1.98 6.99 -11.28
C VAL A 421 0.84 6.02 -11.57
N ILE A 422 1.02 4.76 -11.16
CA ILE A 422 0.16 3.65 -11.59
C ILE A 422 -1.11 3.50 -10.74
N GLY A 423 -1.19 4.14 -9.57
CA GLY A 423 -2.34 3.97 -8.70
C GLY A 423 -2.29 4.73 -7.37
N ALA A 424 -3.38 4.57 -6.61
CA ALA A 424 -3.60 5.11 -5.29
C ALA A 424 -3.96 4.00 -4.31
N ASP A 425 -3.25 3.94 -3.18
CA ASP A 425 -3.47 3.02 -2.08
C ASP A 425 -4.26 3.73 -0.98
N LEU A 426 -5.58 3.50 -1.00
CA LEU A 426 -6.58 4.52 -0.63
C LEU A 426 -6.57 4.89 0.84
N ARG A 427 -6.31 3.96 1.74
CA ARG A 427 -6.07 4.24 3.17
C ARG A 427 -5.27 3.11 3.81
N ASN A 428 -4.16 3.49 4.42
CA ASN A 428 -3.31 2.60 5.19
C ASN A 428 -4.00 2.02 6.43
N GLU A 429 -3.98 0.69 6.51
CA GLU A 429 -4.27 -0.16 7.65
C GLU A 429 -5.59 0.15 8.37
N VAL A 430 -6.70 0.22 7.63
CA VAL A 430 -8.04 0.47 8.19
C VAL A 430 -8.36 -0.53 9.32
N ARG A 431 -8.69 0.02 10.49
CA ARG A 431 -8.81 -0.68 11.77
C ARG A 431 -9.94 -0.08 12.60
N GLY A 432 -10.59 -0.90 13.41
CA GLY A 432 -11.69 -0.45 14.27
C GLY A 432 -11.56 -1.02 15.67
N LEU A 433 -11.67 -0.17 16.69
CA LEU A 433 -11.81 -0.61 18.07
C LEU A 433 -13.03 -1.55 18.15
N TRP A 434 -12.79 -2.83 18.47
CA TRP A 434 -13.82 -3.87 18.60
C TRP A 434 -14.79 -3.98 17.40
N GLY A 435 -14.29 -3.80 16.17
CA GLY A 435 -15.10 -3.96 14.95
C GLY A 435 -15.97 -2.76 14.57
N THR A 436 -15.74 -1.59 15.17
CA THR A 436 -16.43 -0.32 14.84
C THR A 436 -16.21 0.16 13.40
N MET A 437 -15.22 -0.38 12.67
CA MET A 437 -15.00 -0.16 11.24
C MET A 437 -15.20 -1.47 10.48
N PRO A 438 -16.45 -1.82 10.10
CA PRO A 438 -16.74 -3.03 9.35
C PRO A 438 -16.34 -2.89 7.87
N TRP A 439 -15.93 -3.99 7.25
CA TRP A 439 -15.53 -4.04 5.84
C TRP A 439 -16.53 -3.38 4.89
N ALA A 440 -17.84 -3.56 5.11
CA ALA A 440 -18.88 -2.98 4.25
C ALA A 440 -18.88 -1.43 4.24
N SER A 441 -18.49 -0.77 5.33
CA SER A 441 -18.36 0.69 5.40
C SER A 441 -17.06 1.17 4.74
N TRP A 442 -15.97 0.43 4.92
CA TRP A 442 -14.70 0.71 4.24
C TRP A 442 -14.83 0.54 2.72
N ALA A 443 -15.40 -0.57 2.25
CA ALA A 443 -15.63 -0.83 0.83
C ALA A 443 -16.46 0.27 0.14
N ALA A 444 -17.44 0.87 0.84
CA ALA A 444 -18.20 1.99 0.30
C ALA A 444 -17.36 3.28 0.19
N ALA A 445 -16.63 3.65 1.24
CA ALA A 445 -15.76 4.83 1.21
C ALA A 445 -14.61 4.69 0.18
N ALA A 446 -14.08 3.47 0.01
CA ALA A 446 -13.11 3.14 -1.02
C ALA A 446 -13.70 3.26 -2.44
N GLU A 447 -14.97 2.91 -2.66
CA GLU A 447 -15.68 3.14 -3.92
C GLU A 447 -15.86 4.63 -4.21
N ASP A 448 -16.32 5.43 -3.24
CA ASP A 448 -16.52 6.88 -3.42
C ASP A 448 -15.20 7.63 -3.74
N ALA A 449 -14.10 7.23 -3.09
CA ALA A 449 -12.76 7.74 -3.40
C ALA A 449 -12.27 7.27 -4.78
N ALA A 450 -12.40 5.98 -5.08
CA ALA A 450 -11.97 5.39 -6.34
C ALA A 450 -12.69 6.00 -7.55
N GLU A 451 -14.02 6.13 -7.51
CA GLU A 451 -14.81 6.77 -8.57
C GLU A 451 -14.53 8.28 -8.68
N THR A 452 -13.92 8.90 -7.67
CA THR A 452 -13.43 10.28 -7.76
C THR A 452 -12.08 10.35 -8.45
N LEU A 453 -11.11 9.51 -8.08
CA LEU A 453 -9.81 9.46 -8.73
C LEU A 453 -9.89 8.95 -10.19
N LEU A 454 -10.77 7.98 -10.48
CA LEU A 454 -10.99 7.43 -11.83
C LEU A 454 -11.72 8.40 -12.79
N ARG A 455 -12.24 9.53 -12.29
CA ARG A 455 -12.70 10.66 -13.12
C ARG A 455 -11.57 11.62 -13.49
N ILE A 456 -10.47 11.64 -12.72
CA ILE A 456 -9.28 12.46 -12.97
C ILE A 456 -8.36 11.76 -13.97
N ASN A 457 -8.04 10.49 -13.71
CA ASN A 457 -7.35 9.61 -14.66
C ASN A 457 -8.03 8.22 -14.64
N PRO A 458 -8.58 7.75 -15.77
CA PRO A 458 -9.34 6.50 -15.87
C PRO A 458 -8.49 5.22 -15.79
N ASP A 459 -7.17 5.36 -15.81
CA ASP A 459 -6.19 4.28 -15.97
C ASP A 459 -5.48 3.91 -14.66
N TRP A 460 -5.66 4.68 -13.58
CA TRP A 460 -5.07 4.34 -12.28
C TRP A 460 -5.62 3.03 -11.70
N LEU A 461 -4.77 2.28 -11.02
CA LEU A 461 -5.15 1.18 -10.14
C LEU A 461 -5.61 1.76 -8.79
N MET A 462 -6.79 1.33 -8.34
CA MET A 462 -7.36 1.68 -7.04
C MET A 462 -7.09 0.51 -6.12
N ILE A 463 -6.19 0.72 -5.16
CA ILE A 463 -5.71 -0.30 -4.23
C ILE A 463 -6.48 -0.14 -2.92
N VAL A 464 -7.13 -1.23 -2.49
CA VAL A 464 -7.98 -1.28 -1.30
C VAL A 464 -7.38 -2.24 -0.28
N GLU A 465 -6.78 -1.71 0.77
CA GLU A 465 -6.28 -2.48 1.89
C GLU A 465 -7.38 -3.23 2.65
N GLY A 466 -7.02 -4.33 3.31
CA GLY A 466 -7.90 -5.07 4.21
C GLY A 466 -8.28 -4.31 5.48
N THR A 467 -9.24 -4.86 6.23
CA THR A 467 -9.52 -4.45 7.61
C THR A 467 -8.56 -5.07 8.61
N SER A 468 -8.67 -4.67 9.89
CA SER A 468 -7.83 -5.14 10.99
C SER A 468 -6.34 -4.86 10.77
N SER A 469 -6.01 -3.62 10.39
CA SER A 469 -4.67 -3.22 9.93
C SER A 469 -4.24 -4.01 8.69
N ALA A 470 -5.07 -4.04 7.64
CA ALA A 470 -4.82 -4.79 6.40
C ALA A 470 -4.54 -6.30 6.56
N ASN A 471 -4.84 -6.90 7.71
CA ASN A 471 -4.64 -8.34 7.94
C ASN A 471 -5.83 -9.21 7.45
N ASP A 472 -6.99 -8.60 7.14
CA ASP A 472 -8.23 -9.32 6.83
C ASP A 472 -8.97 -8.73 5.60
N LEU A 473 -9.01 -9.51 4.51
CA LEU A 473 -9.78 -9.31 3.29
C LEU A 473 -10.92 -10.34 3.13
N THR A 474 -11.32 -11.08 4.17
CA THR A 474 -12.41 -12.07 4.08
C THR A 474 -13.73 -11.44 3.63
N GLY A 475 -14.02 -10.22 4.11
CA GLY A 475 -15.22 -9.46 3.74
C GLY A 475 -15.34 -9.15 2.24
N ALA A 476 -14.24 -9.15 1.49
CA ALA A 476 -14.25 -8.96 0.03
C ALA A 476 -14.95 -10.10 -0.72
N SER A 477 -15.11 -11.28 -0.11
CA SER A 477 -15.87 -12.40 -0.68
C SER A 477 -17.39 -12.19 -0.63
N GLU A 478 -17.90 -11.60 0.44
CA GLU A 478 -19.34 -11.31 0.64
C GLU A 478 -19.75 -9.96 0.04
N ARG A 479 -18.88 -8.94 0.22
CA ARG A 479 -19.04 -7.59 -0.29
C ARG A 479 -17.77 -7.18 -1.05
N PRO A 480 -17.55 -7.68 -2.27
CA PRO A 480 -16.47 -7.17 -3.12
C PRO A 480 -16.67 -5.68 -3.40
N VAL A 481 -15.56 -4.95 -3.53
CA VAL A 481 -15.53 -3.58 -4.08
C VAL A 481 -15.91 -3.62 -5.57
N LYS A 482 -16.69 -2.64 -6.01
CA LYS A 482 -17.27 -2.54 -7.35
C LYS A 482 -17.02 -1.15 -7.92
N LEU A 483 -16.10 -1.09 -8.87
CA LEU A 483 -15.77 0.13 -9.61
C LEU A 483 -16.52 0.13 -10.96
N SER A 484 -16.89 1.32 -11.44
CA SER A 484 -17.54 1.51 -12.75
C SER A 484 -16.63 1.10 -13.90
N ARG A 485 -15.31 1.22 -13.70
CA ARG A 485 -14.27 0.80 -14.64
C ARG A 485 -13.72 -0.58 -14.25
N PRO A 486 -13.96 -1.64 -15.05
CA PRO A 486 -13.38 -2.95 -14.79
C PRO A 486 -11.85 -2.92 -14.94
N GLY A 487 -11.17 -3.82 -14.24
CA GLY A 487 -9.71 -3.93 -14.30
C GLY A 487 -8.95 -2.80 -13.58
N ARG A 488 -9.62 -2.00 -12.74
CA ARG A 488 -8.97 -0.95 -11.92
C ARG A 488 -8.71 -1.37 -10.47
N LEU A 489 -9.46 -2.34 -9.94
CA LEU A 489 -9.35 -2.78 -8.54
C LEU A 489 -8.17 -3.71 -8.30
N VAL A 490 -7.41 -3.42 -7.25
CA VAL A 490 -6.42 -4.31 -6.62
C VAL A 490 -6.71 -4.33 -5.11
N TYR A 491 -6.60 -5.48 -4.46
CA TYR A 491 -6.66 -5.53 -2.99
C TYR A 491 -5.24 -5.51 -2.39
N SER A 492 -5.10 -4.99 -1.17
CA SER A 492 -3.83 -4.99 -0.44
C SER A 492 -3.95 -5.62 0.95
N ALA A 493 -2.90 -6.31 1.39
CA ALA A 493 -2.82 -6.91 2.72
C ALA A 493 -1.44 -6.71 3.35
N HIS A 494 -1.36 -6.51 4.66
CA HIS A 494 -0.11 -6.33 5.40
C HIS A 494 0.21 -7.54 6.28
N VAL A 495 1.50 -7.89 6.37
CA VAL A 495 1.92 -9.16 6.98
C VAL A 495 3.22 -9.00 7.76
N TYR A 496 3.12 -8.87 9.08
CA TYR A 496 4.24 -8.68 10.01
C TYR A 496 4.40 -9.82 11.01
N SER A 497 5.51 -9.85 11.77
CA SER A 497 5.76 -10.95 12.73
C SER A 497 4.74 -11.00 13.89
N TRP A 498 4.07 -9.88 14.18
CA TRP A 498 2.96 -9.76 15.13
C TRP A 498 1.56 -9.99 14.53
N SER A 499 1.42 -10.16 13.21
CA SER A 499 0.15 -10.48 12.56
C SER A 499 -0.44 -11.80 13.09
N GLY A 500 -1.74 -12.02 12.89
CA GLY A 500 -2.43 -13.22 13.39
C GLY A 500 -2.76 -13.22 14.89
N TRP A 501 -2.45 -12.15 15.63
CA TRP A 501 -2.85 -11.93 17.04
C TRP A 501 -4.34 -12.23 17.32
N GLY A 502 -5.22 -11.96 16.35
CA GLY A 502 -6.68 -12.10 16.49
C GLY A 502 -7.25 -13.50 16.19
N SER A 503 -6.44 -14.46 15.74
CA SER A 503 -6.87 -15.84 15.49
C SER A 503 -6.19 -16.83 16.45
N LEU A 504 -6.89 -17.92 16.80
CA LEU A 504 -6.55 -18.81 17.93
C LEU A 504 -5.07 -19.26 18.05
N PRO A 505 -4.31 -19.52 16.97
CA PRO A 505 -2.88 -19.88 17.07
C PRO A 505 -1.93 -18.71 17.38
N GLY A 506 -2.43 -17.49 17.60
CA GLY A 506 -1.63 -16.34 18.02
C GLY A 506 -0.71 -15.76 16.94
N ARG A 507 0.33 -15.03 17.35
CA ARG A 507 1.25 -14.30 16.45
C ARG A 507 1.91 -15.20 15.41
N TYR A 508 2.08 -14.68 14.18
CA TYR A 508 2.77 -15.37 13.08
C TYR A 508 4.23 -15.72 13.40
N SER A 509 4.91 -14.97 14.27
CA SER A 509 6.24 -15.33 14.79
C SER A 509 6.28 -16.68 15.52
N LEU A 510 5.15 -17.12 16.09
CA LEU A 510 5.02 -18.36 16.85
C LEU A 510 4.46 -19.54 16.02
N ARG A 511 3.97 -19.30 14.81
CA ARG A 511 3.27 -20.33 14.02
C ARG A 511 4.22 -21.21 13.23
N GLU A 512 3.90 -22.50 13.17
CA GLU A 512 4.42 -23.39 12.13
C GLU A 512 3.86 -23.01 10.75
N TYR A 513 4.60 -23.36 9.69
CA TYR A 513 4.23 -23.05 8.30
C TYR A 513 2.79 -23.43 7.93
N ALA A 514 2.28 -24.58 8.39
CA ALA A 514 0.91 -25.02 8.07
C ALA A 514 -0.17 -24.15 8.73
N SER A 515 0.07 -23.69 9.98
CA SER A 515 -0.84 -22.79 10.70
C SER A 515 -0.75 -21.35 10.19
N PHE A 516 0.43 -20.92 9.75
CA PHE A 516 0.64 -19.65 9.06
C PHE A 516 -0.08 -19.63 7.70
N ALA A 517 0.25 -20.57 6.80
CA ALA A 517 -0.29 -20.63 5.44
C ALA A 517 -1.83 -20.72 5.42
N LYS A 518 -2.44 -21.47 6.35
CA LYS A 518 -3.90 -21.57 6.46
C LYS A 518 -4.58 -20.25 6.84
N ASP A 519 -3.99 -19.43 7.70
CA ASP A 519 -4.52 -18.09 8.03
C ASP A 519 -4.36 -17.17 6.80
N MET A 520 -3.22 -17.22 6.12
CA MET A 520 -2.94 -16.42 4.93
C MET A 520 -3.89 -16.74 3.76
N GLN A 521 -4.16 -18.03 3.52
CA GLN A 521 -5.15 -18.50 2.55
C GLN A 521 -6.55 -18.01 2.87
N ARG A 522 -6.97 -18.16 4.14
CA ARG A 522 -8.27 -17.68 4.61
C ARG A 522 -8.40 -16.16 4.44
N ASN A 523 -7.42 -15.40 4.90
CA ASN A 523 -7.58 -13.98 5.13
C ASN A 523 -7.49 -13.18 3.81
N TRP A 524 -6.68 -13.63 2.84
CA TRP A 524 -6.54 -12.93 1.55
C TRP A 524 -6.19 -13.82 0.36
N ALA A 525 -5.37 -14.88 0.50
CA ALA A 525 -4.80 -15.55 -0.67
C ALA A 525 -5.83 -16.35 -1.49
N TYR A 526 -7.01 -16.63 -0.93
CA TYR A 526 -8.15 -17.16 -1.67
C TYR A 526 -8.49 -16.33 -2.93
N LEU A 527 -8.29 -15.00 -2.91
CA LEU A 527 -8.51 -14.12 -4.06
C LEU A 527 -7.55 -14.41 -5.22
N LEU A 528 -6.29 -14.74 -4.91
CA LEU A 528 -5.28 -15.16 -5.90
C LEU A 528 -5.51 -16.61 -6.36
N GLU A 529 -5.80 -17.52 -5.43
CA GLU A 529 -5.98 -18.95 -5.70
C GLU A 529 -7.23 -19.22 -6.55
N GLN A 530 -8.31 -18.46 -6.34
CA GLN A 530 -9.58 -18.56 -7.08
C GLN A 530 -9.63 -17.66 -8.32
N ASN A 531 -8.54 -16.95 -8.65
CA ASN A 531 -8.44 -16.05 -9.80
C ASN A 531 -9.46 -14.88 -9.79
N VAL A 532 -9.83 -14.39 -8.60
CA VAL A 532 -10.89 -13.38 -8.41
C VAL A 532 -10.38 -11.96 -8.66
N ALA A 533 -9.28 -11.59 -8.01
CA ALA A 533 -8.69 -10.26 -8.06
C ALA A 533 -7.20 -10.30 -7.69
N PRO A 534 -6.37 -9.32 -8.09
CA PRO A 534 -4.98 -9.25 -7.63
C PRO A 534 -4.93 -8.86 -6.16
N VAL A 535 -3.98 -9.44 -5.43
CA VAL A 535 -3.61 -9.05 -4.07
C VAL A 535 -2.14 -8.69 -4.05
N TRP A 536 -1.84 -7.46 -3.66
CA TRP A 536 -0.49 -6.96 -3.40
C TRP A 536 -0.25 -6.95 -1.89
N ILE A 537 0.91 -7.43 -1.45
CA ILE A 537 1.25 -7.40 -0.02
C ILE A 537 1.99 -6.10 0.29
N GLY A 538 1.25 -4.99 0.43
CA GLY A 538 1.77 -3.62 0.44
C GLY A 538 2.85 -3.33 1.50
N GLU A 539 2.79 -4.04 2.63
CA GLU A 539 3.84 -4.03 3.65
C GLU A 539 4.19 -5.43 4.16
N VAL A 540 5.49 -5.74 4.08
CA VAL A 540 6.18 -6.79 4.84
C VAL A 540 7.52 -6.24 5.33
N GLY A 541 8.01 -6.70 6.48
CA GLY A 541 9.26 -6.21 7.05
C GLY A 541 9.86 -7.12 8.10
N ALA A 542 11.17 -7.04 8.27
CA ALA A 542 11.90 -7.78 9.30
C ALA A 542 13.16 -6.99 9.73
N PRO A 543 13.62 -7.15 10.99
CA PRO A 543 14.79 -6.44 11.49
C PRO A 543 16.11 -7.01 10.94
N VAL A 544 17.13 -6.16 10.76
CA VAL A 544 18.51 -6.58 10.41
C VAL A 544 19.04 -7.69 11.34
N ALA A 545 18.71 -7.60 12.63
CA ALA A 545 19.05 -8.58 13.67
C ALA A 545 17.76 -9.23 14.22
N PRO A 546 17.30 -10.36 13.65
CA PRO A 546 16.06 -11.02 14.07
C PRO A 546 16.21 -11.87 15.34
N GLY A 547 15.14 -11.93 16.14
CA GLY A 547 14.94 -13.02 17.09
C GLY A 547 14.48 -14.30 16.38
N LYS A 548 14.47 -15.45 17.09
CA LYS A 548 13.94 -16.72 16.54
C LYS A 548 12.51 -16.57 16.01
N GLY A 549 11.68 -15.75 16.66
CA GLY A 549 10.31 -15.47 16.23
C GLY A 549 10.23 -14.75 14.88
N ASP A 550 11.03 -13.70 14.67
CA ASP A 550 11.05 -12.96 13.41
C ASP A 550 11.64 -13.81 12.28
N ALA A 551 12.69 -14.59 12.57
CA ALA A 551 13.27 -15.54 11.63
C ALA A 551 12.32 -16.70 11.27
N ASN A 552 11.41 -17.10 12.16
CA ASN A 552 10.34 -18.04 11.85
C ASN A 552 9.28 -17.42 10.93
N TYR A 553 8.73 -16.26 11.31
CA TYR A 553 7.78 -15.51 10.48
C TYR A 553 8.33 -15.25 9.06
N TRP A 554 9.56 -14.74 8.93
CA TRP A 554 10.13 -14.36 7.64
C TRP A 554 10.30 -15.56 6.70
N ARG A 555 10.81 -16.69 7.21
CA ARG A 555 10.92 -17.94 6.43
C ARG A 555 9.56 -18.47 5.98
N ASN A 556 8.55 -18.41 6.85
CA ASN A 556 7.19 -18.85 6.51
C ASN A 556 6.55 -17.92 5.47
N LEU A 557 6.72 -16.59 5.63
CA LEU A 557 6.25 -15.58 4.70
C LEU A 557 6.88 -15.74 3.31
N VAL A 558 8.21 -15.67 3.19
CA VAL A 558 8.90 -15.77 1.89
C VAL A 558 8.53 -17.06 1.15
N LYS A 559 8.47 -18.19 1.88
CA LYS A 559 8.03 -19.47 1.32
C LYS A 559 6.59 -19.43 0.81
N PHE A 560 5.68 -18.75 1.52
CA PHE A 560 4.29 -18.59 1.10
C PHE A 560 4.14 -17.65 -0.10
N LEU A 561 4.77 -16.46 -0.06
CA LEU A 561 4.74 -15.49 -1.17
C LEU A 561 5.31 -16.09 -2.46
N HIS A 562 6.38 -16.89 -2.37
CA HIS A 562 6.91 -17.66 -3.50
C HIS A 562 5.92 -18.74 -3.98
N HIS A 563 5.31 -19.50 -3.05
CA HIS A 563 4.36 -20.56 -3.40
C HIS A 563 3.13 -20.03 -4.17
N VAL A 564 2.62 -18.86 -3.79
CA VAL A 564 1.44 -18.24 -4.41
C VAL A 564 1.78 -17.15 -5.43
N ASP A 565 3.05 -16.96 -5.83
CA ASP A 565 3.54 -15.88 -6.71
C ASP A 565 3.00 -14.46 -6.35
N ALA A 566 2.89 -14.17 -5.06
CA ALA A 566 2.35 -12.90 -4.56
C ALA A 566 3.24 -11.71 -4.94
N ASP A 567 2.59 -10.59 -5.25
CA ASP A 567 3.21 -9.27 -5.33
C ASP A 567 3.50 -8.73 -3.92
N PHE A 568 4.53 -7.90 -3.74
CA PHE A 568 4.93 -7.42 -2.41
C PHE A 568 5.45 -5.98 -2.39
N GLY A 569 5.37 -5.35 -1.22
CA GLY A 569 5.95 -4.06 -0.87
C GLY A 569 6.74 -4.20 0.42
N TYR A 570 8.03 -3.88 0.39
CA TYR A 570 8.88 -3.97 1.58
C TYR A 570 8.81 -2.68 2.42
N TRP A 571 8.68 -2.81 3.73
CA TRP A 571 8.87 -1.73 4.68
C TRP A 571 10.25 -1.85 5.34
N ALA A 572 11.21 -0.97 5.10
CA ALA A 572 11.21 0.19 4.18
C ALA A 572 12.63 0.45 3.63
N ILE A 573 12.82 1.46 2.78
CA ILE A 573 14.19 1.91 2.43
C ILE A 573 14.89 2.55 3.64
N ASN A 574 14.18 3.45 4.33
CA ASN A 574 14.73 4.43 5.27
C ASN A 574 15.65 3.80 6.36
N PRO A 575 16.82 4.39 6.67
CA PRO A 575 17.68 3.98 7.79
C PRO A 575 17.21 4.53 9.14
N ARG A 576 16.35 5.56 9.13
CA ARG A 576 15.97 6.36 10.30
C ARG A 576 14.49 6.71 10.27
N LYS A 577 13.88 6.75 11.46
CA LYS A 577 12.56 7.34 11.70
C LYS A 577 12.76 8.82 12.03
N PRO A 578 12.02 9.75 11.41
CA PRO A 578 12.03 11.16 11.79
C PRO A 578 11.89 11.36 13.30
N TYR A 579 10.98 10.61 13.93
CA TYR A 579 10.77 10.70 15.37
C TYR A 579 12.03 10.31 16.16
N ARG A 580 12.63 11.35 16.77
CA ARG A 580 13.89 11.31 17.53
C ARG A 580 15.10 10.77 16.74
N HIS A 581 15.06 10.78 15.40
CA HIS A 581 16.12 10.20 14.53
C HIS A 581 16.54 8.77 14.95
N THR A 582 15.56 7.97 15.36
CA THR A 582 15.80 6.59 15.83
C THR A 582 16.13 5.66 14.68
N TYR A 583 16.99 4.66 14.93
CA TYR A 583 17.38 3.66 13.94
C TYR A 583 16.17 2.84 13.47
N GLU A 584 15.93 2.79 12.16
CA GLU A 584 14.94 1.90 11.58
C GLU A 584 15.60 0.53 11.37
N SER A 585 15.37 -0.40 12.29
CA SER A 585 15.92 -1.75 12.20
C SER A 585 15.40 -2.52 10.98
N TYR A 586 14.36 -2.02 10.32
CA TYR A 586 13.79 -2.60 9.10
C TYR A 586 14.40 -2.01 7.80
N GLY A 587 15.26 -0.99 7.87
CA GLY A 587 15.82 -0.30 6.71
C GLY A 587 16.65 -1.18 5.77
N LEU A 588 16.75 -0.78 4.49
CA LEU A 588 17.61 -1.41 3.47
C LEU A 588 18.82 -0.57 3.05
N VAL A 589 18.95 0.66 3.55
CA VAL A 589 20.17 1.47 3.41
C VAL A 589 20.72 1.87 4.78
N GLU A 590 21.98 2.28 4.81
CA GLU A 590 22.63 2.91 5.97
C GLU A 590 22.34 4.43 6.00
N ASP A 591 22.77 5.11 7.07
CA ASP A 591 22.57 6.56 7.28
C ASP A 591 23.12 7.48 6.16
N ASP A 592 24.03 6.97 5.31
CA ASP A 592 24.58 7.69 4.16
C ASP A 592 23.62 7.77 2.96
N TRP A 593 22.45 7.13 3.05
CA TRP A 593 21.43 6.96 2.00
C TRP A 593 21.99 6.44 0.67
N LYS A 594 23.04 5.60 0.73
CA LYS A 594 23.78 5.11 -0.44
C LYS A 594 24.28 3.67 -0.28
N THR A 595 24.72 3.29 0.92
CA THR A 595 25.22 1.96 1.24
C THR A 595 24.03 1.03 1.51
N VAL A 596 23.92 -0.06 0.75
CA VAL A 596 22.80 -1.02 0.84
C VAL A 596 23.09 -2.10 1.89
N VAL A 597 22.10 -2.38 2.74
CA VAL A 597 22.14 -3.45 3.74
C VAL A 597 21.94 -4.81 3.07
N LYS A 598 23.04 -5.43 2.65
CA LYS A 598 23.08 -6.73 1.95
C LYS A 598 22.97 -7.90 2.93
N ASP A 599 21.75 -8.17 3.40
CA ASP A 599 21.45 -9.27 4.32
C ASP A 599 20.42 -10.29 3.75
N TYR A 600 19.93 -11.17 4.62
CA TYR A 600 18.98 -12.24 4.28
C TYR A 600 17.66 -11.72 3.69
N ARG A 601 17.20 -10.52 4.10
CA ARG A 601 15.93 -9.92 3.69
C ARG A 601 15.99 -9.55 2.21
N LEU A 602 16.99 -8.77 1.82
CA LEU A 602 17.21 -8.37 0.43
C LEU A 602 17.51 -9.58 -0.46
N ARG A 603 18.33 -10.55 0.00
CA ARG A 603 18.59 -11.81 -0.71
C ARG A 603 17.29 -12.55 -1.04
N ASP A 604 16.38 -12.67 -0.08
CA ASP A 604 15.15 -13.43 -0.24
C ASP A 604 14.11 -12.67 -1.08
N MET A 605 14.06 -11.34 -0.99
CA MET A 605 13.25 -10.52 -1.89
C MET A 605 13.73 -10.58 -3.34
N LEU A 606 15.04 -10.57 -3.61
CA LEU A 606 15.59 -10.76 -4.96
C LEU A 606 15.13 -12.10 -5.57
N ARG A 607 15.00 -13.17 -4.76
CA ARG A 607 14.43 -14.44 -5.20
C ARG A 607 12.94 -14.31 -5.57
N LEU A 608 12.14 -13.55 -4.81
CA LEU A 608 10.74 -13.23 -5.14
C LEU A 608 10.60 -12.34 -6.40
N MET A 609 11.66 -11.61 -6.79
CA MET A 609 11.75 -10.87 -8.05
C MET A 609 12.22 -11.73 -9.24
N ASN A 610 12.41 -13.05 -9.06
CA ASN A 610 13.07 -13.95 -10.03
C ASN A 610 14.50 -13.50 -10.44
N VAL A 611 15.19 -12.79 -9.54
CA VAL A 611 16.58 -12.35 -9.73
C VAL A 611 17.53 -13.38 -9.11
N THR A 612 18.36 -13.99 -9.96
CA THR A 612 19.31 -15.06 -9.60
C THR A 612 20.48 -14.49 -8.80
N VAL A 613 20.65 -14.88 -7.53
CA VAL A 613 21.73 -14.40 -6.65
C VAL A 613 22.92 -15.37 -6.69
N ASP A 614 24.07 -14.89 -7.18
CA ASP A 614 25.29 -15.69 -7.32
C ASP A 614 25.97 -16.03 -5.98
N GLY A 615 26.83 -17.06 -6.00
CA GLY A 615 27.67 -17.46 -4.86
C GLY A 615 26.96 -18.18 -3.71
N TRP A 616 25.66 -18.42 -3.82
CA TRP A 616 24.82 -19.03 -2.79
C TRP A 616 24.26 -20.38 -3.24
N ARG A 617 25.03 -21.45 -3.03
CA ARG A 617 24.50 -22.83 -3.07
C ARG A 617 23.68 -23.11 -1.81
N HIS A 618 22.67 -23.97 -1.94
CA HIS A 618 21.85 -24.50 -0.85
C HIS A 618 22.63 -25.45 0.05
#